data_AF-A0A176Z482-F1
#
_entry.id   AF-A0A176Z482-F1
#
_cell.length_a   1.000
_cell.length_b   1.000
_cell.length_c   1.000
_cell.angle_alpha   90.00
_cell.angle_beta   90.00
_cell.angle_gamma   90.00
#
_symmetry.space_group_name_H-M   'P 1'
#
loop_
_entity.id
_entity.type
_entity.pdbx_description
1 polymer ?
#
loop_
_entity_poly.entity_id
_entity_poly.type
_entity_poly.pdbx_seq_one_letter_code
_entity_poly.pdbx_strand_id
1 'polypeptide(L)'
;MRRSLPVFVSLLLLVLAGAAAPAGAESAAQPVGVAVDDFSYTDTSGEPANQTAVHEKRLAAFMAALQRDIAAGERYRLVPSAQDGAAFKVIGGIQKTSTLVQWAKVAVIDVAARKVVMDRLYTFRGDNDEAWARAELFVVREILAALATPAPIALAVFEFELDDNTAAPASGLTAADSSYLTEVTTAVRDALGQSGRYRIVDVSGARADAVSARALRDCNGCDAAIAGKLGADQSLSGVVRRVSRTEYTIGFQVRDARTGAVVSRGDSGLRMGADYSWKRGAVRLVSDRLIEGAAQP
;
A
#
# COMPACT_ATOMS: atom_id res chain seq x y z
N MET A 1 2.33 88.03 -4.14
CA MET A 1 2.51 86.68 -4.71
C MET A 1 3.00 85.74 -3.61
N ARG A 2 2.46 84.51 -3.60
CA ARG A 2 2.81 83.32 -2.81
C ARG A 2 2.48 83.31 -1.30
N ARG A 3 1.25 82.83 -1.04
CA ARG A 3 0.90 82.02 0.14
C ARG A 3 1.53 80.63 -0.02
N SER A 4 2.07 80.04 1.04
CA SER A 4 2.43 78.61 1.09
C SER A 4 2.22 78.11 2.52
N LEU A 5 1.18 77.29 2.71
CA LEU A 5 0.86 76.57 3.94
C LEU A 5 1.90 75.46 4.22
N PRO A 6 2.15 75.09 5.49
CA PRO A 6 2.87 73.88 5.84
C PRO A 6 1.97 72.65 5.65
N VAL A 7 2.46 71.68 4.88
CA VAL A 7 1.81 70.37 4.64
C VAL A 7 2.09 69.45 5.82
N PHE A 8 1.00 69.00 6.46
CA PHE A 8 0.97 67.89 7.41
C PHE A 8 1.36 66.59 6.70
N VAL A 9 2.42 65.92 7.16
CA VAL A 9 2.73 64.53 6.77
C VAL A 9 2.09 63.61 7.80
N SER A 10 0.92 63.08 7.46
CA SER A 10 0.23 62.04 8.22
C SER A 10 0.96 60.71 8.07
N LEU A 11 1.47 60.18 9.18
CA LEU A 11 2.08 58.87 9.29
C LEU A 11 0.97 57.80 9.33
N LEU A 12 0.74 57.09 8.22
CA LEU A 12 -0.22 56.00 8.13
C LEU A 12 0.41 54.71 8.71
N LEU A 13 0.03 54.35 9.94
CA LEU A 13 0.37 53.07 10.55
C LEU A 13 -0.50 51.95 9.93
N LEU A 14 0.08 51.15 9.04
CA LEU A 14 -0.51 49.89 8.58
C LEU A 14 -0.38 48.83 9.69
N VAL A 15 -1.48 48.51 10.36
CA VAL A 15 -1.57 47.33 11.22
C VAL A 15 -1.79 46.10 10.33
N LEU A 16 -0.76 45.28 10.14
CA LEU A 16 -0.92 43.94 9.55
C LEU A 16 -1.63 43.04 10.57
N ALA A 17 -2.92 42.79 10.36
CA ALA A 17 -3.63 41.71 11.03
C ALA A 17 -3.09 40.38 10.49
N GLY A 18 -2.26 39.70 11.29
CA GLY A 18 -1.82 38.34 11.02
C GLY A 18 -3.01 37.39 11.08
N ALA A 19 -3.45 36.92 9.91
CA ALA A 19 -4.38 35.81 9.81
C ALA A 19 -3.65 34.55 10.31
N ALA A 20 -3.96 34.13 11.54
CA ALA A 20 -3.63 32.81 12.02
C ALA A 20 -4.37 31.80 11.15
N ALA A 21 -3.63 31.11 10.27
CA ALA A 21 -4.16 29.95 9.56
C ALA A 21 -4.56 28.90 10.60
N PRO A 22 -5.76 28.26 10.48
CA PRO A 22 -6.12 27.19 11.39
C PRO A 22 -5.11 26.07 11.22
N ALA A 23 -4.51 25.67 12.34
CA ALA A 23 -3.69 24.47 12.43
C ALA A 23 -4.53 23.27 11.98
N GLY A 24 -3.97 22.50 11.05
CA GLY A 24 -4.32 21.12 10.71
C GLY A 24 -5.79 20.75 10.87
N ALA A 25 -6.60 21.01 9.83
CA ALA A 25 -7.67 20.06 9.54
C ALA A 25 -6.98 18.74 9.19
N GLU A 26 -6.87 17.87 10.18
CA GLU A 26 -6.56 16.46 9.97
C GLU A 26 -7.60 15.97 8.96
N SER A 27 -7.18 15.73 7.72
CA SER A 27 -8.06 15.20 6.68
C SER A 27 -8.55 13.87 7.20
N ALA A 28 -9.77 13.83 7.76
CA ALA A 28 -10.42 12.59 8.14
C ALA A 28 -10.33 11.67 6.93
N ALA A 29 -9.55 10.59 7.06
CA ALA A 29 -9.34 9.67 5.97
C ALA A 29 -10.72 9.23 5.48
N GLN A 30 -11.00 9.44 4.19
CA GLN A 30 -12.32 9.10 3.66
C GLN A 30 -12.58 7.60 3.89
N PRO A 31 -13.80 7.20 4.29
CA PRO A 31 -14.12 5.80 4.50
C PRO A 31 -13.79 4.97 3.25
N VAL A 32 -13.20 3.80 3.47
CA VAL A 32 -12.75 2.90 2.41
C VAL A 32 -13.98 2.33 1.69
N GLY A 33 -14.05 2.53 0.37
CA GLY A 33 -15.16 2.03 -0.46
C GLY A 33 -15.17 0.49 -0.53
N VAL A 34 -16.33 -0.13 -0.28
CA VAL A 34 -16.54 -1.58 -0.40
C VAL A 34 -17.74 -1.84 -1.30
N ALA A 35 -17.53 -2.56 -2.41
CA ALA A 35 -18.61 -3.07 -3.25
C ALA A 35 -18.95 -4.50 -2.78
N VAL A 36 -20.24 -4.80 -2.61
CA VAL A 36 -20.71 -6.14 -2.24
C VAL A 36 -21.66 -6.61 -3.33
N ASP A 37 -21.23 -7.58 -4.14
CA ASP A 37 -22.11 -8.21 -5.12
C ASP A 37 -23.12 -9.11 -4.42
N ASP A 38 -24.29 -9.28 -5.04
CA ASP A 38 -25.28 -10.23 -4.57
C ASP A 38 -24.72 -11.65 -4.56
N PHE A 39 -24.90 -12.34 -3.43
CA PHE A 39 -24.48 -13.72 -3.33
C PHE A 39 -25.43 -14.60 -4.15
N SER A 40 -24.87 -15.59 -4.84
CA SER A 40 -25.68 -16.60 -5.52
C SER A 40 -26.26 -17.61 -4.52
N TYR A 41 -27.36 -18.25 -4.88
CA TYR A 41 -27.89 -19.38 -4.14
C TYR A 41 -28.16 -20.55 -5.05
N THR A 42 -27.71 -21.74 -4.64
CA THR A 42 -27.91 -22.99 -5.39
C THR A 42 -28.37 -24.09 -4.44
N ASP A 43 -29.52 -24.70 -4.72
CA ASP A 43 -29.98 -25.89 -3.99
C ASP A 43 -29.57 -27.17 -4.74
N THR A 44 -28.75 -27.98 -4.09
CA THR A 44 -28.28 -29.29 -4.58
C THR A 44 -28.72 -30.44 -3.67
N SER A 45 -29.64 -30.20 -2.73
CA SER A 45 -30.06 -31.18 -1.73
C SER A 45 -30.94 -32.31 -2.27
N GLY A 46 -31.59 -32.11 -3.42
CA GLY A 46 -32.50 -33.10 -4.00
C GLY A 46 -33.78 -33.32 -3.19
N GLU A 47 -34.13 -32.39 -2.30
CA GLU A 47 -35.34 -32.48 -1.49
C GLU A 47 -36.62 -32.33 -2.35
N PRO A 48 -37.69 -33.09 -2.05
CA PRO A 48 -38.90 -33.09 -2.87
C PRO A 48 -39.73 -31.81 -2.74
N ALA A 49 -39.57 -31.07 -1.63
CA ALA A 49 -40.30 -29.83 -1.40
C ALA A 49 -39.59 -28.64 -2.07
N ASN A 50 -40.31 -27.86 -2.86
CA ASN A 50 -39.78 -26.61 -3.41
C ASN A 50 -39.72 -25.54 -2.31
N GLN A 51 -38.51 -25.19 -1.89
CA GLN A 51 -38.24 -24.21 -0.84
C GLN A 51 -37.60 -22.92 -1.37
N THR A 52 -37.67 -22.66 -2.69
CA THR A 52 -36.97 -21.54 -3.34
C THR A 52 -37.32 -20.19 -2.71
N ALA A 53 -38.61 -19.86 -2.58
CA ALA A 53 -39.05 -18.57 -2.02
C ALA A 53 -38.59 -18.34 -0.58
N VAL A 54 -38.48 -19.41 0.23
CA VAL A 54 -37.99 -19.33 1.61
C VAL A 54 -36.50 -18.97 1.61
N HIS A 55 -35.72 -19.63 0.75
CA HIS A 55 -34.28 -19.40 0.65
C HIS A 55 -33.92 -18.07 0.01
N GLU A 56 -34.69 -17.61 -0.98
CA GLU A 56 -34.56 -16.26 -1.53
C GLU A 56 -34.76 -15.20 -0.45
N LYS A 57 -35.77 -15.37 0.41
CA LYS A 57 -35.99 -14.47 1.55
C LYS A 57 -34.84 -14.51 2.56
N ARG A 58 -34.32 -15.70 2.88
CA ARG A 58 -33.17 -15.86 3.80
C ARG A 58 -31.89 -15.25 3.23
N LEU A 59 -31.64 -15.44 1.94
CA LEU A 59 -30.52 -14.83 1.24
C LEU A 59 -30.63 -13.31 1.22
N ALA A 60 -31.82 -12.77 0.94
CA ALA A 60 -32.05 -11.32 1.00
C ALA A 60 -31.80 -10.78 2.42
N ALA A 61 -32.25 -11.49 3.47
CA ALA A 61 -31.99 -11.11 4.85
C ALA A 61 -30.50 -11.18 5.21
N PHE A 62 -29.80 -12.23 4.75
CA PHE A 62 -28.35 -12.41 4.89
C PHE A 62 -27.59 -11.25 4.24
N MET A 63 -27.90 -10.92 2.98
CA MET A 63 -27.23 -9.84 2.25
C MET A 63 -27.49 -8.48 2.89
N ALA A 64 -28.72 -8.23 3.33
CA ALA A 64 -29.06 -6.99 4.02
C ALA A 64 -28.33 -6.87 5.37
N ALA A 65 -28.15 -7.96 6.12
CA ALA A 65 -27.37 -7.97 7.35
C ALA A 65 -25.88 -7.74 7.08
N LEU A 66 -25.31 -8.48 6.12
CA LEU A 66 -23.92 -8.35 5.73
C LEU A 66 -23.56 -6.91 5.34
N GLN A 67 -24.39 -6.29 4.50
CA GLN A 67 -24.20 -4.90 4.08
C GLN A 67 -24.31 -3.92 5.26
N ARG A 68 -25.32 -4.07 6.13
CA ARG A 68 -25.48 -3.23 7.32
C ARG A 68 -24.26 -3.32 8.24
N ASP A 69 -23.77 -4.53 8.48
CA ASP A 69 -22.70 -4.78 9.45
C ASP A 69 -21.33 -4.33 8.91
N ILE A 70 -21.09 -4.42 7.60
CA ILE A 70 -19.93 -3.78 6.96
C ILE A 70 -20.01 -2.26 7.09
N ALA A 71 -21.17 -1.67 6.81
CA ALA A 71 -21.39 -0.22 6.88
C ALA A 71 -21.43 0.35 8.31
N ALA A 72 -21.64 -0.51 9.31
CA ALA A 72 -21.63 -0.11 10.72
C ALA A 72 -20.22 0.27 11.21
N GLY A 73 -19.16 -0.22 10.54
CA GLY A 73 -17.80 0.22 10.81
C GLY A 73 -17.53 1.58 10.18
N GLU A 74 -17.18 2.59 10.99
CA GLU A 74 -16.87 3.96 10.52
C GLU A 74 -15.75 4.01 9.44
N ARG A 75 -14.94 2.94 9.36
CA ARG A 75 -13.85 2.78 8.40
C ARG A 75 -14.30 2.46 6.98
N TYR A 76 -15.50 1.91 6.78
CA TYR A 76 -15.94 1.40 5.48
C TYR A 76 -17.23 2.09 5.02
N ARG A 77 -17.33 2.30 3.71
CA ARG A 77 -18.54 2.81 3.06
C ARG A 77 -18.91 1.91 1.91
N LEU A 78 -20.17 1.47 1.88
CA LEU A 78 -20.67 0.72 0.73
C LEU A 78 -20.74 1.61 -0.51
N VAL A 79 -20.29 1.07 -1.64
CA VAL A 79 -20.41 1.70 -2.96
C VAL A 79 -21.15 0.75 -3.92
N PRO A 80 -21.87 1.26 -4.93
CA PRO A 80 -22.74 0.43 -5.76
C PRO A 80 -22.00 -0.63 -6.57
N SER A 81 -20.79 -0.31 -7.05
CA SER A 81 -19.98 -1.23 -7.83
C SER A 81 -18.49 -0.99 -7.63
N ALA A 82 -17.65 -1.91 -8.13
CA ALA A 82 -16.21 -1.75 -8.09
C ALA A 82 -15.71 -0.53 -8.87
N GLN A 83 -16.46 -0.08 -9.88
CA GLN A 83 -16.16 1.08 -10.70
C GLN A 83 -16.43 2.40 -9.96
N ASP A 84 -17.24 2.39 -8.91
CA ASP A 84 -17.65 3.57 -8.15
C ASP A 84 -16.70 3.88 -6.97
N GLY A 85 -15.41 3.62 -7.17
CA GLY A 85 -14.36 3.90 -6.17
C GLY A 85 -14.29 2.88 -5.03
N ALA A 86 -14.62 1.61 -5.29
CA ALA A 86 -14.39 0.55 -4.30
C ALA A 86 -12.90 0.22 -4.20
N ALA A 87 -12.37 0.21 -2.98
CA ALA A 87 -11.06 -0.38 -2.70
C ALA A 87 -11.16 -1.91 -2.64
N PHE A 88 -12.29 -2.42 -2.12
CA PHE A 88 -12.54 -3.84 -2.00
C PHE A 88 -13.84 -4.26 -2.67
N LYS A 89 -13.85 -5.46 -3.21
CA LYS A 89 -15.04 -6.13 -3.74
C LYS A 89 -15.27 -7.44 -3.00
N VAL A 90 -16.47 -7.63 -2.47
CA VAL A 90 -16.93 -8.87 -1.83
C VAL A 90 -17.82 -9.62 -2.79
N ILE A 91 -17.55 -10.90 -2.99
CA ILE A 91 -18.36 -11.83 -3.79
C ILE A 91 -18.59 -13.11 -3.00
N GLY A 92 -19.67 -13.82 -3.29
CA GLY A 92 -19.92 -15.08 -2.63
C GLY A 92 -21.14 -15.83 -3.17
N GLY A 93 -21.41 -16.97 -2.55
CA GLY A 93 -22.57 -17.79 -2.84
C GLY A 93 -22.83 -18.80 -1.75
N ILE A 94 -24.09 -19.15 -1.58
CA ILE A 94 -24.55 -20.16 -0.63
C ILE A 94 -25.07 -21.37 -1.43
N GLN A 95 -24.60 -22.55 -1.06
CA GLN A 95 -25.04 -23.80 -1.63
C GLN A 95 -25.69 -24.66 -0.54
N LYS A 96 -26.97 -24.98 -0.72
CA LYS A 96 -27.66 -25.96 0.11
C LYS A 96 -27.30 -27.35 -0.37
N THR A 97 -26.73 -28.16 0.52
CA THR A 97 -26.40 -29.57 0.23
C THR A 97 -27.37 -30.53 0.90
N SER A 98 -28.03 -30.12 1.99
CA SER A 98 -29.06 -30.89 2.71
C SER A 98 -29.85 -29.99 3.67
N THR A 99 -30.88 -30.52 4.32
CA THR A 99 -31.58 -29.88 5.45
C THR A 99 -30.67 -29.52 6.63
N LEU A 100 -29.53 -30.18 6.77
CA LEU A 100 -28.63 -30.00 7.92
C LEU A 100 -27.36 -29.22 7.58
N VAL A 101 -26.90 -29.23 6.34
CA VAL A 101 -25.60 -28.67 5.95
C VAL A 101 -25.76 -27.74 4.76
N GLN A 102 -25.17 -26.56 4.90
CA GLN A 102 -25.08 -25.54 3.88
C GLN A 102 -23.63 -25.09 3.76
N TRP A 103 -23.21 -24.70 2.55
CA TRP A 103 -21.89 -24.16 2.27
C TRP A 103 -22.03 -22.68 1.90
N ALA A 104 -21.12 -21.84 2.40
CA ALA A 104 -20.99 -20.45 2.01
C ALA A 104 -19.57 -20.22 1.48
N LYS A 105 -19.43 -20.01 0.17
CA LYS A 105 -18.14 -19.62 -0.43
C LYS A 105 -18.09 -18.11 -0.55
N VAL A 106 -17.03 -17.50 -0.01
CA VAL A 106 -16.89 -16.04 0.06
C VAL A 106 -15.48 -15.65 -0.30
N ALA A 107 -15.35 -14.59 -1.10
CA ALA A 107 -14.07 -13.98 -1.42
C ALA A 107 -14.09 -12.46 -1.27
N VAL A 108 -12.96 -11.90 -0.86
CA VAL A 108 -12.69 -10.46 -0.83
C VAL A 108 -11.53 -10.17 -1.78
N ILE A 109 -11.73 -9.19 -2.65
CA ILE A 109 -10.78 -8.80 -3.69
C ILE A 109 -10.35 -7.37 -3.43
N ASP A 110 -9.05 -7.12 -3.37
CA ASP A 110 -8.47 -5.78 -3.50
C ASP A 110 -8.53 -5.37 -4.98
N VAL A 111 -9.32 -4.33 -5.26
CA VAL A 111 -9.63 -3.89 -6.62
C VAL A 111 -8.41 -3.27 -7.30
N ALA A 112 -7.62 -2.49 -6.56
CA ALA A 112 -6.45 -1.82 -7.08
C ALA A 112 -5.30 -2.81 -7.33
N ALA A 113 -5.07 -3.73 -6.39
CA ALA A 113 -4.04 -4.76 -6.50
C ALA A 113 -4.44 -5.92 -7.42
N ARG A 114 -5.72 -6.01 -7.83
CA ARG A 114 -6.30 -7.16 -8.58
C ARG A 114 -5.98 -8.50 -7.92
N LYS A 115 -6.04 -8.53 -6.59
CA LYS A 115 -5.63 -9.67 -5.77
C LYS A 115 -6.77 -10.12 -4.87
N VAL A 116 -6.97 -11.43 -4.78
CA VAL A 116 -7.87 -12.03 -3.80
C VAL A 116 -7.17 -12.00 -2.44
N VAL A 117 -7.71 -11.23 -1.50
CA VAL A 117 -7.18 -11.13 -0.12
C VAL A 117 -7.85 -12.11 0.84
N MET A 118 -9.00 -12.67 0.44
CA MET A 118 -9.68 -13.78 1.12
C MET A 118 -10.37 -14.66 0.09
N ASP A 119 -10.21 -15.98 0.18
CA ASP A 119 -11.04 -17.01 -0.49
C ASP A 119 -11.27 -18.14 0.51
N ARG A 120 -12.52 -18.30 0.94
CA ARG A 120 -12.90 -19.24 2.00
C ARG A 120 -14.21 -19.93 1.66
N LEU A 121 -14.24 -21.22 1.97
CA LEU A 121 -15.45 -22.02 1.98
C LEU A 121 -15.80 -22.33 3.44
N TYR A 122 -16.95 -21.84 3.87
CA TYR A 122 -17.50 -22.12 5.19
C TYR A 122 -18.61 -23.15 5.07
N THR A 123 -18.77 -23.96 6.11
CA THR A 123 -19.90 -24.87 6.23
C THR A 123 -20.65 -24.50 7.49
N PHE A 124 -21.96 -24.31 7.39
CA PHE A 124 -22.81 -24.07 8.55
C PHE A 124 -23.95 -25.07 8.59
N ARG A 125 -24.51 -25.26 9.79
CA ARG A 125 -25.52 -26.28 10.04
C ARG A 125 -26.88 -25.67 10.35
N GLY A 126 -27.91 -26.32 9.83
CA GLY A 126 -29.30 -25.95 10.02
C GLY A 126 -29.86 -25.12 8.85
N ASP A 127 -31.11 -25.40 8.51
CA ASP A 127 -31.86 -24.70 7.48
C ASP A 127 -33.03 -23.90 8.06
N ASN A 128 -32.68 -22.95 8.92
CA ASN A 128 -33.61 -22.03 9.58
C ASN A 128 -33.01 -20.63 9.72
N ASP A 129 -33.85 -19.66 10.07
CA ASP A 129 -33.47 -18.26 10.09
C ASP A 129 -32.35 -17.96 11.12
N GLU A 130 -32.34 -18.67 12.25
CA GLU A 130 -31.28 -18.52 13.28
C GLU A 130 -29.91 -19.01 12.78
N ALA A 131 -29.88 -20.14 12.07
CA ALA A 131 -28.66 -20.69 11.49
C ALA A 131 -28.06 -19.75 10.44
N TRP A 132 -28.91 -19.18 9.58
CA TRP A 132 -28.51 -18.20 8.56
C TRP A 132 -27.99 -16.90 9.20
N ALA A 133 -28.64 -16.41 10.25
CA ALA A 133 -28.17 -15.23 10.99
C ALA A 133 -26.81 -15.45 11.66
N ARG A 134 -26.58 -16.63 12.26
CA ARG A 134 -25.27 -16.96 12.84
C ARG A 134 -24.17 -17.13 11.79
N ALA A 135 -24.51 -17.73 10.64
CA ALA A 135 -23.59 -17.87 9.53
C ALA A 135 -23.18 -16.51 8.98
N GLU A 136 -24.12 -15.58 8.86
CA GLU A 136 -23.88 -14.20 8.46
C GLU A 136 -22.91 -13.49 9.41
N LEU A 137 -23.19 -13.49 10.73
CA LEU A 137 -22.33 -12.87 11.74
C LEU A 137 -20.89 -13.40 11.71
N PHE A 138 -20.73 -14.70 11.43
CA PHE A 138 -19.41 -15.29 11.26
C PHE A 138 -18.74 -14.80 9.98
N VAL A 139 -19.45 -14.83 8.85
CA VAL A 139 -18.93 -14.39 7.54
C VAL A 139 -18.55 -12.92 7.55
N VAL A 140 -19.36 -12.03 8.14
CA VAL A 140 -19.05 -10.60 8.18
C VAL A 140 -17.82 -10.31 9.02
N ARG A 141 -17.62 -11.03 10.13
CA ARG A 141 -16.38 -10.92 10.94
C ARG A 141 -15.14 -11.25 10.13
N GLU A 142 -15.18 -12.34 9.36
CA GLU A 142 -14.06 -12.77 8.52
C GLU A 142 -13.82 -11.78 7.38
N ILE A 143 -14.89 -11.24 6.77
CA ILE A 143 -14.78 -10.18 5.76
C ILE A 143 -14.15 -8.93 6.37
N LEU A 144 -14.63 -8.45 7.52
CA LEU A 144 -14.07 -7.27 8.18
C LEU A 144 -12.60 -7.46 8.54
N ALA A 145 -12.19 -8.65 8.97
CA ALA A 145 -10.79 -8.98 9.19
C ALA A 145 -9.97 -8.90 7.89
N ALA A 146 -10.50 -9.42 6.77
CA ALA A 146 -9.86 -9.30 5.47
C ALA A 146 -9.79 -7.86 4.95
N LEU A 147 -10.84 -7.06 5.16
CA LEU A 147 -10.88 -5.63 4.80
C LEU A 147 -9.95 -4.77 5.67
N ALA A 148 -9.62 -5.23 6.88
CA ALA A 148 -8.70 -4.53 7.77
C ALA A 148 -7.24 -4.65 7.33
N THR A 149 -6.93 -5.61 6.45
CA THR A 149 -5.60 -5.77 5.85
C THR A 149 -5.23 -4.47 5.13
N PRO A 150 -4.18 -3.74 5.58
CA PRO A 150 -3.81 -2.49 4.96
C PRO A 150 -3.43 -2.72 3.49
N ALA A 151 -3.87 -1.82 2.62
CA ALA A 151 -3.48 -1.86 1.21
C ALA A 151 -1.95 -1.86 1.10
N PRO A 152 -1.36 -2.63 0.16
CA PRO A 152 0.08 -2.63 -0.01
C PRO A 152 0.59 -1.22 -0.35
N ILE A 153 1.67 -0.81 0.32
CA ILE A 153 2.29 0.51 0.12
C ILE A 153 2.88 0.56 -1.29
N ALA A 154 2.47 1.53 -2.11
CA ALA A 154 3.03 1.72 -3.43
C ALA A 154 4.46 2.25 -3.31
N LEU A 155 5.46 1.45 -3.68
CA LEU A 155 6.87 1.76 -3.47
C LEU A 155 7.59 1.90 -4.80
N ALA A 156 8.13 3.07 -5.08
CA ALA A 156 9.08 3.30 -6.17
C ALA A 156 10.48 2.93 -5.69
N VAL A 157 10.98 1.76 -6.12
CA VAL A 157 12.36 1.34 -5.86
C VAL A 157 13.23 1.80 -7.01
N PHE A 158 14.05 2.82 -6.79
CA PHE A 158 15.01 3.30 -7.79
C PHE A 158 16.23 2.37 -7.87
N GLU A 159 16.99 2.50 -8.95
CA GLU A 159 18.24 1.74 -9.11
C GLU A 159 19.21 2.03 -7.95
N PHE A 160 19.84 0.98 -7.43
CA PHE A 160 20.92 1.14 -6.47
C PHE A 160 22.11 1.82 -7.15
N GLU A 161 22.73 2.74 -6.42
CA GLU A 161 23.88 3.52 -6.88
C GLU A 161 25.17 2.98 -6.26
N LEU A 162 26.29 3.13 -6.97
CA LEU A 162 27.62 2.84 -6.44
C LEU A 162 28.27 4.14 -5.96
N ASP A 163 28.77 4.10 -4.73
CA ASP A 163 29.73 5.06 -4.21
C ASP A 163 31.07 4.36 -4.01
N ASP A 164 32.04 4.61 -4.89
CA ASP A 164 33.35 3.98 -4.83
C ASP A 164 34.34 4.87 -4.07
N ASN A 165 34.57 4.52 -2.80
CA ASN A 165 35.49 5.22 -1.90
C ASN A 165 36.84 4.50 -1.78
N THR A 166 37.19 3.64 -2.74
CA THR A 166 38.51 3.01 -2.76
C THR A 166 39.62 4.03 -3.05
N ALA A 167 40.87 3.67 -2.74
CA ALA A 167 42.02 4.56 -2.97
C ALA A 167 42.30 4.87 -4.47
N ALA A 168 41.74 4.08 -5.38
CA ALA A 168 41.88 4.25 -6.82
C ALA A 168 40.54 3.92 -7.51
N PRO A 169 39.54 4.81 -7.37
CA PRO A 169 38.22 4.57 -7.94
C PRO A 169 38.30 4.60 -9.47
N ALA A 170 37.51 3.77 -10.13
CA ALA A 170 37.38 3.83 -11.58
C ALA A 170 36.72 5.17 -12.01
N SER A 171 37.06 5.65 -13.21
CA SER A 171 36.35 6.77 -13.83
C SER A 171 34.95 6.34 -14.25
N GLY A 172 34.00 6.41 -13.31
CA GLY A 172 32.62 6.00 -13.51
C GLY A 172 32.36 4.50 -13.30
N LEU A 173 31.13 4.08 -13.62
CA LEU A 173 30.65 2.71 -13.46
C LEU A 173 31.24 1.79 -14.53
N THR A 174 31.86 0.68 -14.13
CA THR A 174 32.23 -0.37 -15.07
C THR A 174 31.00 -1.17 -15.52
N ALA A 175 31.15 -1.96 -16.59
CA ALA A 175 30.08 -2.88 -17.02
C ALA A 175 29.73 -3.91 -15.94
N ALA A 176 30.74 -4.39 -15.18
CA ALA A 176 30.54 -5.32 -14.08
C ALA A 176 29.76 -4.66 -12.93
N ASP A 177 30.13 -3.44 -12.53
CA ASP A 177 29.41 -2.68 -11.50
C ASP A 177 27.94 -2.49 -11.88
N SER A 178 27.70 -2.10 -13.14
CA SER A 178 26.35 -1.89 -13.66
C SER A 178 25.53 -3.17 -13.63
N SER A 179 26.14 -4.32 -13.95
CA SER A 179 25.50 -5.64 -13.86
C SER A 179 25.13 -5.97 -12.41
N TYR A 180 26.08 -5.82 -11.47
CA TYR A 180 25.83 -6.15 -10.06
C TYR A 180 24.77 -5.23 -9.42
N LEU A 181 24.77 -3.94 -9.74
CA LEU A 181 23.73 -3.01 -9.27
C LEU A 181 22.35 -3.35 -9.84
N THR A 182 22.29 -3.78 -11.10
CA THR A 182 21.03 -4.24 -11.72
C THR A 182 20.51 -5.48 -11.01
N GLU A 183 21.39 -6.44 -10.71
CA GLU A 183 21.06 -7.64 -9.94
C GLU A 183 20.57 -7.31 -8.52
N VAL A 184 21.24 -6.38 -7.84
CA VAL A 184 20.84 -5.89 -6.51
C VAL A 184 19.45 -5.29 -6.57
N THR A 185 19.22 -4.35 -7.49
CA THR A 185 17.95 -3.63 -7.61
C THR A 185 16.81 -4.59 -7.93
N THR A 186 17.02 -5.49 -8.90
CA THR A 186 16.03 -6.50 -9.28
C THR A 186 15.67 -7.40 -8.10
N ALA A 187 16.68 -7.94 -7.40
CA ALA A 187 16.44 -8.82 -6.26
C ALA A 187 15.73 -8.12 -5.08
N VAL A 188 16.02 -6.84 -4.85
CA VAL A 188 15.33 -6.03 -3.83
C VAL A 188 13.87 -5.77 -4.23
N ARG A 189 13.60 -5.43 -5.50
CA ARG A 189 12.23 -5.27 -6.02
C ARG A 189 11.44 -6.57 -5.87
N ASP A 190 12.05 -7.70 -6.22
CA ASP A 190 11.42 -9.02 -6.10
C ASP A 190 11.09 -9.36 -4.65
N ALA A 191 12.04 -9.21 -3.72
CA ALA A 191 11.84 -9.51 -2.31
C ALA A 191 10.73 -8.64 -1.69
N LEU A 192 10.73 -7.33 -1.99
CA LEU A 192 9.72 -6.40 -1.48
C LEU A 192 8.35 -6.65 -2.12
N GLY A 193 8.27 -6.95 -3.42
CA GLY A 193 7.02 -7.28 -4.10
C GLY A 193 6.40 -8.61 -3.62
N GLN A 194 7.23 -9.62 -3.34
CA GLN A 194 6.77 -10.92 -2.82
C GLN A 194 6.31 -10.85 -1.36
N SER A 195 6.73 -9.84 -0.60
CA SER A 195 6.35 -9.66 0.80
C SER A 195 4.85 -9.44 1.01
N GLY A 196 4.13 -8.98 -0.02
CA GLY A 196 2.72 -8.56 0.07
C GLY A 196 2.49 -7.24 0.81
N ARG A 197 3.51 -6.68 1.48
CA ARG A 197 3.46 -5.36 2.14
C ARG A 197 3.59 -4.21 1.16
N TYR A 198 4.34 -4.42 0.09
CA TYR A 198 4.63 -3.40 -0.91
C TYR A 198 4.10 -3.80 -2.29
N ARG A 199 3.62 -2.81 -3.04
CA ARG A 199 3.37 -2.92 -4.48
C ARG A 199 4.43 -2.09 -5.20
N ILE A 200 5.30 -2.75 -5.97
CA ILE A 200 6.38 -2.07 -6.68
C ILE A 200 5.80 -1.24 -7.84
N VAL A 201 6.12 0.05 -7.84
CA VAL A 201 5.77 0.97 -8.93
C VAL A 201 6.85 0.91 -10.00
N ASP A 202 6.45 0.86 -11.27
CA ASP A 202 7.38 0.93 -12.39
C ASP A 202 8.01 2.34 -12.46
N VAL A 203 9.34 2.37 -12.40
CA VAL A 203 10.14 3.60 -12.44
C VAL A 203 10.81 3.82 -13.81
N SER A 204 10.61 2.92 -14.78
CA SER A 204 11.25 3.01 -16.11
C SER A 204 10.91 4.29 -16.87
N GLY A 205 9.72 4.86 -16.62
CA GLY A 205 9.26 6.12 -17.21
C GLY A 205 9.78 7.40 -16.54
N ALA A 206 10.57 7.30 -15.47
CA ALA A 206 11.08 8.45 -14.74
C ALA A 206 12.16 9.19 -15.54
N ARG A 207 11.81 10.37 -16.09
CA ARG A 207 12.71 11.21 -16.91
C ARG A 207 13.37 12.36 -16.15
N ALA A 208 13.68 12.17 -14.87
CA ALA A 208 14.39 13.20 -14.10
C ALA A 208 15.91 13.07 -14.28
N ASP A 209 16.61 14.19 -14.45
CA ASP A 209 18.06 14.23 -14.65
C ASP A 209 18.81 13.44 -13.56
N ALA A 210 18.39 13.53 -12.30
CA ALA A 210 18.99 12.80 -11.18
C ALA A 210 18.83 11.27 -11.30
N VAL A 211 17.74 10.78 -11.90
CA VAL A 211 17.52 9.35 -12.15
C VAL A 211 18.44 8.89 -13.29
N SER A 212 18.48 9.66 -14.39
CA SER A 212 19.32 9.35 -15.54
C SER A 212 20.82 9.43 -15.21
N ALA A 213 21.20 10.36 -14.34
CA ALA A 213 22.57 10.55 -13.88
C ALA A 213 22.98 9.60 -12.73
N ARG A 214 22.05 8.80 -12.18
CA ARG A 214 22.29 7.97 -10.98
C ARG A 214 22.89 8.79 -9.83
N ALA A 215 22.25 9.92 -9.55
CA ALA A 215 22.65 10.89 -8.53
C ALA A 215 21.53 11.16 -7.51
N LEU A 216 20.64 10.17 -7.30
CA LEU A 216 19.56 10.27 -6.32
C LEU A 216 20.10 10.41 -4.89
N ARG A 217 21.28 9.83 -4.60
CA ARG A 217 21.95 10.02 -3.32
C ARG A 217 22.32 11.48 -3.02
N ASP A 218 22.55 12.28 -4.07
CA ASP A 218 23.06 13.65 -3.98
C ASP A 218 21.96 14.71 -4.18
N CYS A 219 20.74 14.27 -4.54
CA CYS A 219 19.66 15.17 -4.91
C CYS A 219 18.78 15.64 -3.73
N ASN A 220 19.20 15.39 -2.48
CA ASN A 220 18.55 15.88 -1.27
C ASN A 220 17.03 15.59 -1.18
N GLY A 221 16.61 14.36 -1.51
CA GLY A 221 15.21 13.93 -1.37
C GLY A 221 14.34 14.13 -2.62
N CYS A 222 14.94 14.44 -3.78
CA CYS A 222 14.20 14.55 -5.04
C CYS A 222 13.49 13.25 -5.44
N ASP A 223 13.98 12.10 -4.97
CA ASP A 223 13.43 10.76 -5.20
C ASP A 223 11.97 10.67 -4.74
N ALA A 224 11.62 11.30 -3.62
CA ALA A 224 10.26 11.33 -3.10
C ALA A 224 9.29 12.03 -4.07
N ALA A 225 9.67 13.20 -4.60
CA ALA A 225 8.85 13.95 -5.54
C ALA A 225 8.69 13.22 -6.88
N ILE A 226 9.73 12.51 -7.33
CA ILE A 226 9.68 11.69 -8.55
C ILE A 226 8.74 10.50 -8.33
N ALA A 227 8.87 9.81 -7.20
CA ALA A 227 8.01 8.70 -6.82
C ALA A 227 6.53 9.11 -6.75
N GLY A 228 6.23 10.28 -6.15
CA GLY A 228 4.87 10.82 -6.10
C GLY A 228 4.26 11.06 -7.48
N LYS A 229 5.04 11.57 -8.44
CA LYS A 229 4.60 11.75 -9.84
C LYS A 229 4.29 10.43 -10.55
N LEU A 230 4.89 9.32 -10.10
CA LEU A 230 4.64 7.96 -10.61
C LEU A 230 3.49 7.26 -9.88
N GLY A 231 2.84 7.91 -8.91
CA GLY A 231 1.77 7.32 -8.12
C GLY A 231 2.25 6.37 -7.03
N ALA A 232 3.49 6.53 -6.56
CA ALA A 232 4.00 5.82 -5.39
C ALA A 232 3.71 6.61 -4.10
N ASP A 233 3.45 5.88 -3.02
CA ASP A 233 3.31 6.42 -1.67
C ASP A 233 4.69 6.68 -1.04
N GLN A 234 5.68 5.87 -1.42
CA GLN A 234 7.05 5.94 -0.90
C GLN A 234 8.09 5.79 -2.02
N SER A 235 9.27 6.38 -1.81
CA SER A 235 10.48 6.11 -2.61
C SER A 235 11.46 5.27 -1.80
N LEU A 236 12.21 4.39 -2.46
CA LEU A 236 13.38 3.73 -1.91
C LEU A 236 14.59 4.04 -2.80
N SER A 237 15.61 4.64 -2.19
CA SER A 237 16.94 4.83 -2.79
C SER A 237 17.97 4.02 -2.02
N GLY A 238 18.85 3.34 -2.76
CA GLY A 238 19.85 2.44 -2.21
C GLY A 238 21.24 2.80 -2.70
N VAL A 239 22.24 2.67 -1.83
CA VAL A 239 23.64 2.94 -2.15
C VAL A 239 24.48 1.76 -1.68
N VAL A 240 25.26 1.20 -2.60
CA VAL A 240 26.37 0.32 -2.30
C VAL A 240 27.62 1.18 -2.21
N ARG A 241 28.27 1.21 -1.04
CA ARG A 241 29.53 1.93 -0.86
C ARG A 241 30.69 0.94 -0.85
N ARG A 242 31.52 0.97 -1.89
CA ARG A 242 32.75 0.19 -1.96
C ARG A 242 33.84 0.88 -1.14
N VAL A 243 34.42 0.17 -0.19
CA VAL A 243 35.48 0.69 0.70
C VAL A 243 36.84 0.17 0.24
N SER A 244 36.92 -1.12 -0.08
CA SER A 244 38.10 -1.77 -0.64
C SER A 244 37.69 -2.85 -1.64
N ARG A 245 38.65 -3.61 -2.19
CA ARG A 245 38.34 -4.75 -3.09
C ARG A 245 37.53 -5.85 -2.41
N THR A 246 37.54 -5.90 -1.09
CA THR A 246 36.91 -6.96 -0.30
C THR A 246 36.00 -6.43 0.80
N GLU A 247 35.74 -5.12 0.83
CA GLU A 247 34.93 -4.49 1.87
C GLU A 247 33.96 -3.49 1.27
N TYR A 248 32.73 -3.52 1.77
CA TYR A 248 31.68 -2.60 1.35
C TYR A 248 30.67 -2.38 2.47
N THR A 249 29.84 -1.35 2.31
CA THR A 249 28.59 -1.19 3.06
C THR A 249 27.42 -1.07 2.09
N ILE A 250 26.22 -1.40 2.55
CA ILE A 250 24.98 -1.18 1.82
C ILE A 250 24.08 -0.34 2.71
N GLY A 251 23.60 0.78 2.18
CA GLY A 251 22.62 1.63 2.82
C GLY A 251 21.38 1.78 1.96
N PHE A 252 20.24 2.03 2.59
CA PHE A 252 19.04 2.49 1.90
C PHE A 252 18.32 3.55 2.72
N GLN A 253 17.52 4.38 2.03
CA GLN A 253 16.55 5.27 2.63
C GLN A 253 15.18 5.06 1.98
N VAL A 254 14.13 5.05 2.79
CA VAL A 254 12.75 5.10 2.34
C VAL A 254 12.16 6.44 2.75
N ARG A 255 11.56 7.15 1.81
CA ARG A 255 10.88 8.43 2.07
C ARG A 255 9.41 8.35 1.73
N ASP A 256 8.60 9.08 2.48
CA ASP A 256 7.21 9.37 2.11
C ASP A 256 7.20 10.30 0.89
N ALA A 257 6.52 9.90 -0.18
CA ALA A 257 6.55 10.59 -1.46
C ALA A 257 5.86 11.97 -1.42
N ARG A 258 4.92 12.16 -0.49
CA ARG A 258 4.15 13.41 -0.34
C ARG A 258 4.92 14.47 0.45
N THR A 259 5.59 14.05 1.51
CA THR A 259 6.26 14.95 2.47
C THR A 259 7.78 15.01 2.29
N GLY A 260 8.38 14.00 1.63
CA GLY A 260 9.83 13.84 1.54
C GLY A 260 10.50 13.35 2.83
N ALA A 261 9.72 13.11 3.89
CA ALA A 261 10.24 12.68 5.19
C ALA A 261 10.80 11.26 5.10
N VAL A 262 11.97 11.02 5.73
CA VAL A 262 12.54 9.68 5.83
C VAL A 262 11.71 8.87 6.81
N VAL A 263 11.06 7.82 6.33
CA VAL A 263 10.22 6.91 7.14
C VAL A 263 10.94 5.64 7.55
N SER A 264 12.01 5.27 6.83
CA SER A 264 12.90 4.18 7.21
C SER A 264 14.29 4.38 6.61
N ARG A 265 15.31 3.84 7.29
CA ARG A 265 16.68 3.77 6.79
C ARG A 265 17.35 2.51 7.33
N GLY A 266 18.24 1.94 6.54
CA GLY A 266 19.05 0.79 6.94
C GLY A 266 20.48 0.97 6.50
N ASP A 267 21.39 0.41 7.28
CA ASP A 267 22.80 0.24 6.91
C ASP A 267 23.25 -1.15 7.32
N SER A 268 24.04 -1.81 6.47
CA SER A 268 24.50 -3.17 6.71
C SER A 268 25.61 -3.28 7.74
N GLY A 269 26.25 -2.16 8.11
CA GLY A 269 27.60 -2.13 8.65
C GLY A 269 28.65 -2.56 7.62
N LEU A 270 29.91 -2.58 8.03
CA LEU A 270 31.01 -3.10 7.21
C LEU A 270 30.80 -4.59 6.91
N ARG A 271 30.86 -4.95 5.63
CA ARG A 271 30.77 -6.32 5.15
C ARG A 271 32.04 -6.69 4.40
N MET A 272 32.51 -7.92 4.62
CA MET A 272 33.55 -8.51 3.80
C MET A 272 32.94 -9.28 2.63
N GLY A 273 33.47 -9.05 1.44
CA GLY A 273 33.07 -9.72 0.21
C GLY A 273 33.37 -8.88 -1.02
N ALA A 274 33.37 -9.52 -2.18
CA ALA A 274 33.47 -8.85 -3.48
C ALA A 274 32.07 -8.52 -4.03
N ASP A 275 32.02 -7.86 -5.18
CA ASP A 275 30.81 -7.24 -5.75
C ASP A 275 29.65 -8.23 -5.98
N TYR A 276 29.94 -9.50 -6.29
CA TYR A 276 28.93 -10.55 -6.42
C TYR A 276 28.11 -10.81 -5.15
N SER A 277 28.59 -10.35 -3.98
CA SER A 277 27.91 -10.54 -2.70
C SER A 277 26.90 -9.44 -2.37
N TRP A 278 26.93 -8.30 -3.09
CA TRP A 278 26.08 -7.14 -2.81
C TRP A 278 24.60 -7.48 -2.82
N LYS A 279 24.15 -8.30 -3.78
CA LYS A 279 22.76 -8.76 -3.88
C LYS A 279 22.26 -9.37 -2.57
N ARG A 280 23.01 -10.32 -2.02
CA ARG A 280 22.63 -11.00 -0.77
C ARG A 280 22.59 -10.03 0.40
N GLY A 281 23.58 -9.13 0.48
CA GLY A 281 23.64 -8.12 1.52
C GLY A 281 22.46 -7.15 1.47
N ALA A 282 22.11 -6.66 0.27
CA ALA A 282 20.99 -5.75 0.07
C ALA A 282 19.65 -6.40 0.41
N VAL A 283 19.38 -7.59 -0.14
CA VAL A 283 18.14 -8.35 0.13
C VAL A 283 17.98 -8.61 1.63
N ARG A 284 19.02 -9.09 2.31
CA ARG A 284 18.95 -9.31 3.77
C ARG A 284 18.66 -8.01 4.51
N LEU A 285 19.35 -6.92 4.19
CA LEU A 285 19.15 -5.64 4.86
C LEU A 285 17.71 -5.11 4.69
N VAL A 286 17.16 -5.15 3.48
CA VAL A 286 15.78 -4.67 3.25
C VAL A 286 14.75 -5.59 3.87
N SER A 287 14.93 -6.91 3.83
CA SER A 287 13.99 -7.85 4.45
C SER A 287 13.92 -7.64 5.96
N ASP A 288 15.07 -7.53 6.63
CA ASP A 288 15.13 -7.36 8.08
C ASP A 288 14.46 -6.05 8.52
N ARG A 289 14.65 -4.98 7.75
CA ARG A 289 14.21 -3.63 8.15
C ARG A 289 12.81 -3.26 7.68
N LEU A 290 12.38 -3.76 6.52
CA LEU A 290 11.14 -3.35 5.88
C LEU A 290 10.06 -4.43 5.88
N ILE A 291 10.44 -5.71 6.04
CA ILE A 291 9.49 -6.84 6.05
C ILE A 291 9.37 -7.38 7.48
N GLU A 292 10.46 -7.86 8.07
CA GLU A 292 10.46 -8.53 9.38
C GLU A 292 10.37 -7.54 10.54
N GLY A 293 11.19 -6.49 10.53
CA GLY A 293 11.25 -5.49 11.61
C GLY A 293 9.99 -4.63 11.76
N ALA A 294 9.13 -4.60 10.74
CA ALA A 294 7.87 -3.90 10.78
C ALA A 294 6.67 -4.79 11.19
N ALA A 295 6.92 -6.07 11.51
CA ALA A 295 5.94 -7.03 12.01
C ALA A 295 6.02 -7.23 13.54
N GLN A 296 6.92 -6.52 14.24
CA GLN A 296 6.96 -6.48 15.70
C GLN A 296 6.04 -5.37 16.22
N PRO A 297 5.07 -5.69 17.10
CA PRO A 297 4.15 -4.72 17.69
C PRO A 297 4.85 -3.73 18.63
#